data_AF-A0A2P6MJ05-F1
#
_entry.id   AF-A0A2P6MJ05-F1
#
_cell.length_a   1.000
_cell.length_b   1.000
_cell.length_c   1.000
_cell.angle_alpha   90.00
_cell.angle_beta   90.00
_cell.angle_gamma   90.00
#
_symmetry.space_group_name_H-M   'P 1'
#
loop_
_entity.id
_entity.type
_entity.pdbx_description
1 polymer ?
#
loop_
_entity_poly.entity_id
_entity_poly.type
_entity_poly.pdbx_seq_one_letter_code
_entity_poly.pdbx_strand_id
1 'polypeptide(L)'
;MFFDDVLRHGSPPLESIHRFRRYTELDLRRLASSGAVEKDYRGYYMFEVEKSAHKEPVRTERVYFEETFQWMEQEMRKRFDAAASVYTSIQGDPVQRRRVEKFKELMRLDYELLILLNIYSGRFGYPFYSVRQIRELIQDKLSLGIAAHALKRYEETPLNTMMRMDPILGRRYSPEELAGSTPGFKQKKPEEEVFLYTMPYGQNREKRPKK
;
A
#
# COMPACT_ATOMS: atom_id res chain seq x y z
N MET A 1 2.33 5.52 -14.47
CA MET A 1 3.55 5.53 -13.65
C MET A 1 4.31 4.29 -14.06
N PHE A 2 5.41 4.42 -14.78
CA PHE A 2 5.94 3.32 -15.58
C PHE A 2 7.21 2.72 -15.00
N PHE A 3 7.09 1.43 -14.73
CA PHE A 3 8.16 0.52 -14.43
C PHE A 3 8.20 -0.53 -15.55
N ASP A 4 8.32 -0.05 -16.80
CA ASP A 4 7.98 -0.83 -18.00
C ASP A 4 8.79 -2.13 -18.17
N ASP A 5 9.96 -2.21 -17.54
CA ASP A 5 10.82 -3.38 -17.58
C ASP A 5 10.93 -4.13 -16.25
N VAL A 6 10.17 -3.77 -15.21
CA VAL A 6 10.31 -4.42 -13.89
C VAL A 6 9.96 -5.91 -13.92
N LEU A 7 9.00 -6.32 -14.76
CA LEU A 7 8.70 -7.74 -14.93
C LEU A 7 9.87 -8.55 -15.51
N ARG A 8 10.84 -7.89 -16.17
CA ARG A 8 12.02 -8.51 -16.79
C ARG A 8 13.29 -8.32 -15.96
N HIS A 9 13.41 -7.20 -15.24
CA HIS A 9 14.64 -6.79 -14.57
C HIS A 9 14.53 -6.73 -13.04
N GLY A 10 13.36 -7.02 -12.47
CA GLY A 10 13.13 -6.96 -11.03
C GLY A 10 12.92 -5.52 -10.55
N SER A 11 13.17 -5.28 -9.27
CA SER A 11 12.95 -3.97 -8.64
C SER A 11 13.54 -2.78 -9.41
N PRO A 12 12.79 -1.69 -9.56
CA PRO A 12 13.34 -0.45 -10.12
C PRO A 12 14.36 0.17 -9.15
N PRO A 13 15.26 1.05 -9.64
CA PRO A 13 16.16 1.82 -8.78
C PRO A 13 15.40 2.61 -7.72
N LEU A 14 15.96 2.72 -6.50
CA LEU A 14 15.32 3.43 -5.38
C LEU A 14 15.02 4.88 -5.72
N GLU A 15 15.90 5.52 -6.48
CA GLU A 15 15.76 6.90 -6.95
C GLU A 15 14.49 7.10 -7.79
N SER A 16 14.04 6.06 -8.49
CA SER A 16 12.80 6.09 -9.27
C SER A 16 11.58 6.07 -8.36
N ILE A 17 11.65 5.35 -7.23
CA ILE A 17 10.59 5.29 -6.21
C ILE A 17 10.56 6.61 -5.43
N HIS A 18 11.71 7.11 -5.00
CA HIS A 18 11.85 8.33 -4.16
C HIS A 18 11.22 9.58 -4.78
N ARG A 19 11.18 9.68 -6.11
CA ARG A 19 10.51 10.79 -6.83
C ARG A 19 9.03 10.92 -6.50
N PHE A 20 8.39 9.84 -6.05
CA PHE A 20 6.98 9.83 -5.69
C PHE A 20 6.75 10.07 -4.21
N ARG A 21 7.79 10.31 -3.39
CA ARG A 21 7.65 10.45 -1.94
C ARG A 21 6.86 11.71 -1.59
N ARG A 22 5.77 11.54 -0.83
CA ARG A 22 4.86 12.63 -0.42
C ARG A 22 5.56 13.76 0.34
N TYR A 23 6.45 13.39 1.26
CA TYR A 23 7.11 14.35 2.15
C TYR A 23 8.61 14.34 1.95
N THR A 24 9.13 15.48 1.50
CA THR A 24 10.56 15.77 1.52
C THR A 24 10.99 16.25 2.91
N GLU A 25 12.29 16.28 3.17
CA GLU A 25 12.85 16.87 4.42
C GLU A 25 12.36 18.31 4.63
N LEU A 26 12.24 19.07 3.55
CA LEU A 26 11.77 20.45 3.59
C LEU A 26 10.28 20.54 3.98
N ASP A 27 9.45 19.60 3.54
CA ASP A 27 8.04 19.52 3.94
C ASP A 27 7.90 19.13 5.41
N LEU A 28 8.67 18.14 5.87
CA LEU A 28 8.67 17.72 7.28
C LEU A 28 9.14 18.85 8.20
N ARG A 29 10.14 19.63 7.79
CA ARG A 29 10.57 20.82 8.52
C ARG A 29 9.45 21.85 8.63
N ARG A 30 8.72 22.12 7.53
CA ARG A 30 7.57 23.05 7.53
C ARG A 30 6.45 22.56 8.45
N LEU A 31 6.12 21.26 8.39
CA LEU A 31 5.13 20.63 9.26
C LEU A 31 5.54 20.68 10.74
N ALA A 32 6.83 20.55 11.04
CA ALA A 32 7.35 20.68 12.40
C ALA A 32 7.24 22.12 12.90
N SER A 33 7.61 23.09 12.06
CA SER A 33 7.46 24.52 12.38
C SER A 33 6.00 24.92 12.60
N SER A 34 5.05 24.32 11.89
CA SER A 34 3.61 24.55 12.11
C SER A 34 3.02 23.75 13.28
N GLY A 35 3.82 22.93 13.97
CA GLY A 35 3.37 22.05 15.04
C GLY A 35 2.49 20.89 14.58
N ALA A 36 2.44 20.59 13.28
CA ALA A 36 1.68 19.45 12.76
C ALA A 36 2.40 18.13 13.04
N VAL A 37 3.73 18.13 13.12
CA VAL A 37 4.54 16.96 13.51
C VAL A 37 5.56 17.39 14.57
N GLU A 38 6.15 16.43 15.27
CA GLU A 38 7.26 16.67 16.18
C GLU A 38 8.59 16.22 15.56
N LYS A 39 9.70 16.70 16.14
CA LYS A 39 11.06 16.27 15.78
C LYS A 39 11.85 15.98 17.05
N ASP A 40 12.52 14.83 17.08
CA ASP A 40 13.53 14.50 18.07
C ASP A 40 14.87 14.11 17.40
N TYR A 41 15.76 13.47 18.14
CA TYR A 41 17.07 13.03 17.64
C TYR A 41 16.99 11.90 16.59
N ARG A 42 15.89 11.13 16.54
CA ARG A 42 15.66 10.06 15.56
C ARG A 42 15.03 10.59 14.28
N GLY A 43 14.28 11.68 14.35
CA GLY A 43 13.73 12.35 13.18
C GLY A 43 12.35 12.95 13.44
N TYR A 44 11.58 13.12 12.36
CA TYR A 44 10.20 13.62 12.46
C TYR A 44 9.24 12.49 12.76
N TYR A 45 8.28 12.76 13.64
CA TYR A 45 7.27 11.80 14.03
C TYR A 45 5.90 12.42 14.28
N MET A 46 4.89 11.56 14.29
CA MET A 46 3.54 11.86 14.77
C MET A 46 3.08 10.76 15.72
N PHE A 47 1.96 10.97 16.41
CA PHE A 47 1.39 9.93 17.24
C PHE A 47 0.33 9.15 16.48
N GLU A 48 0.43 7.83 16.56
CA GLU A 48 -0.72 6.97 16.30
C GLU A 48 -1.72 7.12 17.45
N VAL A 49 -2.99 7.17 17.08
CA VAL A 49 -4.11 7.27 18.00
C VAL A 49 -5.03 6.11 17.73
N GLU A 50 -5.26 5.34 18.78
CA GLU A 50 -6.21 4.25 18.78
C GLU A 50 -7.52 4.74 19.38
N LYS A 51 -8.62 4.57 18.63
CA LYS A 51 -9.96 4.92 19.09
C LYS A 51 -10.86 3.69 18.99
N SER A 52 -11.33 3.21 20.12
CA SER A 52 -12.42 2.23 20.16
C SER A 52 -13.76 2.94 20.30
N ALA A 53 -14.85 2.27 19.90
CA ALA A 53 -16.21 2.83 19.88
C ALA A 53 -16.69 3.41 21.24
N HIS A 54 -16.09 2.99 22.35
CA HIS A 54 -16.54 3.33 23.71
C HIS A 54 -15.45 3.92 24.61
N LYS A 55 -14.24 4.20 24.09
CA LYS A 55 -13.13 4.74 24.91
C LYS A 55 -12.61 6.05 24.35
N GLU A 56 -12.04 6.86 25.23
CA GLU A 56 -11.32 8.06 24.81
C GLU A 56 -10.13 7.68 23.91
N PRO A 57 -9.77 8.51 22.91
CA PRO A 57 -8.65 8.23 22.03
C PRO A 57 -7.34 8.16 22.83
N VAL A 58 -6.63 7.04 22.73
CA VAL A 58 -5.34 6.83 23.42
C VAL A 58 -4.21 7.05 22.41
N ARG A 59 -3.26 7.93 22.76
CA ARG A 59 -1.99 8.03 22.03
C ARG A 59 -1.17 6.78 22.36
N THR A 60 -0.90 5.96 21.36
CA THR A 60 -0.24 4.67 21.55
C THR A 60 1.26 4.80 21.32
N GLU A 61 1.66 5.19 20.11
CA GLU A 61 3.05 5.07 19.66
C GLU A 61 3.50 6.26 18.81
N ARG A 62 4.80 6.56 18.85
CA ARG A 62 5.44 7.49 17.91
C ARG A 62 5.67 6.78 16.58
N VAL A 63 5.09 7.35 15.53
CA VAL A 63 5.27 6.90 14.15
C VAL A 63 6.28 7.83 13.48
N TYR A 64 7.48 7.32 13.25
CA TYR A 64 8.52 8.07 12.54
C TYR A 64 8.29 8.01 11.03
N PHE A 65 8.37 9.17 10.39
CA PHE A 65 8.15 9.30 8.95
C PHE A 65 9.18 8.50 8.16
N GLU A 66 10.47 8.70 8.48
CA GLU A 66 11.56 8.05 7.76
C GLU A 66 11.52 6.53 7.87
N GLU A 67 11.26 5.99 9.06
CA GLU A 67 11.14 4.54 9.29
C GLU A 67 9.99 3.94 8.47
N THR A 68 8.85 4.64 8.42
CA THR A 68 7.68 4.19 7.66
C THR A 68 7.94 4.27 6.15
N PHE A 69 8.64 5.30 5.66
CA PHE A 69 9.05 5.40 4.26
C PHE A 69 10.04 4.30 3.87
N GLN A 70 11.07 4.07 4.67
CA GLN A 70 12.05 3.00 4.43
C GLN A 70 11.38 1.63 4.42
N TRP A 71 10.44 1.38 5.34
CA TRP A 71 9.65 0.15 5.34
C TRP A 71 8.83 0.00 4.05
N MET A 72 8.12 1.04 3.62
CA MET A 72 7.35 1.01 2.36
C MET A 72 8.24 0.74 1.14
N GLU A 73 9.41 1.38 1.07
CA GLU A 73 10.38 1.19 0.00
C GLU A 73 10.89 -0.26 -0.06
N GLN A 74 11.21 -0.84 1.10
CA GLN A 74 11.61 -2.24 1.19
C GLN A 74 10.47 -3.18 0.74
N GLU A 75 9.24 -2.91 1.18
CA GLU A 75 8.06 -3.72 0.84
C GLU A 75 7.67 -3.63 -0.63
N MET A 76 7.85 -2.46 -1.27
CA MET A 76 7.68 -2.31 -2.72
C MET A 76 8.72 -3.11 -3.47
N ARG A 77 10.01 -3.04 -3.08
CA ARG A 77 11.08 -3.84 -3.72
C ARG A 77 10.81 -5.34 -3.65
N LYS A 78 10.48 -5.85 -2.46
CA LYS A 78 10.11 -7.28 -2.30
C LYS A 78 9.00 -7.71 -3.27
N ARG A 79 7.99 -6.86 -3.47
CA ARG A 79 6.86 -7.14 -4.38
C ARG A 79 7.26 -7.06 -5.85
N PHE A 80 8.10 -6.10 -6.23
CA PHE A 80 8.65 -6.03 -7.59
C PHE A 80 9.51 -7.25 -7.92
N ASP A 81 10.38 -7.67 -7.01
CA ASP A 81 11.22 -8.87 -7.20
C ASP A 81 10.35 -10.14 -7.27
N ALA A 82 9.35 -10.26 -6.39
CA ALA A 82 8.39 -11.35 -6.44
C ALA A 82 7.62 -11.37 -7.77
N ALA A 83 7.20 -10.20 -8.27
CA ALA A 83 6.48 -10.10 -9.55
C ALA A 83 7.32 -10.57 -10.73
N ALA A 84 8.61 -10.22 -10.79
CA ALA A 84 9.53 -10.71 -11.81
C ALA A 84 9.71 -12.25 -11.75
N SER A 85 9.79 -12.81 -10.54
CA SER A 85 9.86 -14.27 -10.33
C SER A 85 8.59 -14.99 -10.77
N VAL A 86 7.41 -14.46 -10.41
CA VAL A 86 6.10 -14.99 -10.84
C VAL A 86 5.97 -14.89 -12.35
N TYR A 87 6.34 -13.76 -12.96
CA TYR A 87 6.31 -13.57 -14.40
C TYR A 87 7.17 -14.60 -15.14
N THR A 88 8.41 -14.81 -14.70
CA THR A 88 9.32 -15.84 -15.26
C THR A 88 8.69 -17.23 -15.13
N SER A 89 8.08 -17.52 -13.99
CA SER A 89 7.39 -18.79 -13.72
C SER A 89 6.15 -19.01 -14.58
N ILE A 90 5.50 -17.96 -15.10
CA ILE A 90 4.37 -18.08 -16.03
C ILE A 90 4.87 -18.45 -17.44
N GLN A 91 5.99 -17.86 -17.88
CA GLN A 91 6.55 -18.08 -19.21
C GLN A 91 7.00 -19.54 -19.41
N GLY A 92 7.51 -20.17 -18.36
CA GLY A 92 7.96 -21.57 -18.40
C GLY A 92 6.90 -22.62 -18.08
N ASP A 93 5.66 -22.24 -17.75
CA ASP A 93 4.62 -23.21 -17.35
C ASP A 93 3.79 -23.66 -18.56
N PRO A 94 3.80 -24.96 -18.94
CA PRO A 94 3.03 -25.43 -20.08
C PRO A 94 1.52 -25.54 -19.79
N VAL A 95 1.10 -25.49 -18.52
CA VAL A 95 -0.30 -25.74 -18.13
C VAL A 95 -1.06 -24.42 -17.97
N GLN A 96 -2.02 -24.17 -18.87
CA GLN A 96 -2.81 -22.91 -18.87
C GLN A 96 -3.49 -22.61 -17.53
N ARG A 97 -4.05 -23.62 -16.87
CA ARG A 97 -4.68 -23.44 -15.55
C ARG A 97 -3.70 -22.92 -14.51
N ARG A 98 -2.46 -23.42 -14.50
CA ARG A 98 -1.41 -22.97 -13.57
C ARG A 98 -0.90 -21.58 -13.93
N ARG A 99 -0.78 -21.27 -15.22
CA ARG A 99 -0.47 -19.90 -15.70
C ARG A 99 -1.51 -18.89 -15.23
N VAL A 100 -2.79 -19.23 -15.30
CA VAL A 100 -3.88 -18.36 -14.80
C VAL A 100 -3.76 -18.13 -13.29
N GLU A 101 -3.52 -19.17 -12.49
CA GLU A 101 -3.34 -19.00 -11.03
C GLU A 101 -2.12 -18.12 -10.69
N LYS A 102 -0.99 -18.33 -11.35
CA LYS A 102 0.19 -17.46 -11.21
C LYS A 102 -0.08 -16.03 -11.67
N PHE A 103 -0.90 -15.85 -12.71
CA PHE A 103 -1.30 -14.52 -13.15
C PHE A 103 -2.19 -13.81 -12.12
N LYS A 104 -3.07 -14.53 -11.41
CA LYS A 104 -3.82 -13.95 -10.27
C LYS A 104 -2.88 -13.48 -9.17
N GLU A 105 -1.81 -14.23 -8.89
CA GLU A 105 -0.76 -13.80 -7.96
C GLU A 105 -0.06 -12.53 -8.46
N LEU A 106 0.26 -12.45 -9.75
CA LEU A 106 0.84 -11.26 -10.36
C LEU A 106 -0.08 -10.03 -10.23
N MET A 107 -1.39 -10.21 -10.44
CA MET A 107 -2.39 -9.15 -10.22
C MET A 107 -2.47 -8.73 -8.76
N ARG A 108 -2.40 -9.68 -7.81
CA ARG A 108 -2.36 -9.37 -6.38
C ARG A 108 -1.17 -8.46 -6.06
N LEU A 109 0.02 -8.80 -6.56
CA LEU A 109 1.23 -8.00 -6.37
C LEU A 109 1.11 -6.61 -6.99
N ASP A 110 0.54 -6.49 -8.19
CA ASP A 110 0.28 -5.20 -8.85
C ASP A 110 -0.64 -4.31 -8.01
N TYR A 111 -1.70 -4.89 -7.45
CA TYR A 111 -2.64 -4.17 -6.61
C TYR A 111 -2.04 -3.75 -5.26
N GLU A 112 -1.25 -4.61 -4.62
CA GLU A 112 -0.51 -4.25 -3.39
C GLU A 112 0.49 -3.11 -3.64
N LEU A 113 1.24 -3.18 -4.75
CA LEU A 113 2.15 -2.11 -5.18
C LEU A 113 1.41 -0.81 -5.43
N LEU A 114 0.24 -0.87 -6.08
CA LEU A 114 -0.59 0.30 -6.32
C LEU A 114 -1.04 0.96 -5.01
N ILE A 115 -1.44 0.16 -4.01
CA ILE A 115 -1.81 0.66 -2.69
C ILE A 115 -0.60 1.35 -2.03
N LEU A 116 0.54 0.67 -1.97
CA LEU A 116 1.77 1.20 -1.37
C LEU A 116 2.20 2.51 -2.03
N LEU A 117 2.23 2.57 -3.36
CA LEU A 117 2.62 3.78 -4.10
C LEU A 117 1.64 4.93 -3.90
N ASN A 118 0.34 4.64 -3.83
CA ASN A 118 -0.67 5.67 -3.55
C ASN A 118 -0.54 6.23 -2.12
N ILE A 119 -0.17 5.40 -1.13
CA ILE A 119 0.12 5.87 0.23
C ILE A 119 1.42 6.68 0.23
N TYR A 120 2.48 6.14 -0.38
CA TYR A 120 3.81 6.73 -0.46
C TYR A 120 3.78 8.12 -1.11
N SER A 121 2.94 8.30 -2.13
CA SER A 121 2.72 9.57 -2.84
C SER A 121 1.66 10.48 -2.26
N GLY A 122 0.96 10.05 -1.20
CA GLY A 122 -0.08 10.86 -0.55
C GLY A 122 -1.39 10.97 -1.33
N ARG A 123 -1.63 10.07 -2.29
CA ARG A 123 -2.91 9.96 -3.00
C ARG A 123 -3.99 9.29 -2.14
N PHE A 124 -3.62 8.37 -1.26
CA PHE A 124 -4.46 8.02 -0.12
C PHE A 124 -4.32 9.14 0.91
N GLY A 125 -5.44 9.82 1.21
CA GLY A 125 -5.52 11.18 1.76
C GLY A 125 -4.73 11.50 3.04
N TYR A 126 -5.24 12.47 3.81
CA TYR A 126 -4.69 12.81 5.12
C TYR A 126 -5.48 12.03 6.18
N PRO A 127 -4.84 11.41 7.20
CA PRO A 127 -3.47 11.62 7.69
C PRO A 127 -2.42 10.57 7.22
N PHE A 128 -1.15 10.73 7.60
CA PHE A 128 -0.04 9.83 7.24
C PHE A 128 -0.17 8.48 7.95
N TYR A 129 -0.03 7.37 7.23
CA TYR A 129 -0.30 6.05 7.82
C TYR A 129 0.92 5.48 8.56
N SER A 130 0.68 4.85 9.70
CA SER A 130 1.66 3.99 10.37
C SER A 130 1.86 2.68 9.60
N VAL A 131 2.96 1.97 9.88
CA VAL A 131 3.18 0.62 9.31
C VAL A 131 2.03 -0.34 9.65
N ARG A 132 1.47 -0.26 10.87
CA ARG A 132 0.32 -1.07 11.29
C ARG A 132 -0.90 -0.78 10.43
N GLN A 133 -1.25 0.49 10.27
CA GLN A 133 -2.39 0.93 9.45
C GLN A 133 -2.23 0.56 7.98
N ILE A 134 -1.01 0.65 7.43
CA ILE A 134 -0.75 0.27 6.04
C ILE A 134 -1.01 -1.23 5.83
N ARG A 135 -0.57 -2.08 6.76
CA ARG A 135 -0.79 -3.53 6.70
C ARG A 135 -2.26 -3.89 6.77
N GLU A 136 -2.99 -3.30 7.72
CA GLU A 136 -4.44 -3.48 7.86
C GLU A 136 -5.17 -3.04 6.59
N LEU A 137 -4.84 -1.86 6.06
CA LEU A 137 -5.43 -1.36 4.83
C LEU A 137 -5.19 -2.31 3.64
N ILE A 138 -3.97 -2.84 3.48
CA ILE A 138 -3.67 -3.81 2.42
C ILE A 138 -4.50 -5.08 2.62
N GLN A 139 -4.53 -5.63 3.83
CA GLN A 139 -5.30 -6.84 4.14
C GLN A 139 -6.79 -6.65 3.87
N ASP A 140 -7.37 -5.53 4.30
CA ASP A 140 -8.77 -5.19 4.07
C ASP A 140 -9.06 -5.08 2.58
N LYS A 141 -8.25 -4.32 1.83
CA LYS A 141 -8.44 -4.17 0.38
C LYS A 141 -8.30 -5.48 -0.38
N LEU A 142 -7.44 -6.39 0.07
CA LEU A 142 -7.29 -7.71 -0.52
C LEU A 142 -8.46 -8.64 -0.17
N SER A 143 -8.97 -8.58 1.06
CA SER A 143 -10.10 -9.40 1.51
C SER A 143 -11.38 -9.15 0.72
N LEU A 144 -11.54 -7.94 0.17
CA LEU A 144 -12.68 -7.59 -0.69
C LEU A 144 -12.69 -8.35 -2.02
N GLY A 145 -11.58 -8.98 -2.43
CA GLY A 145 -11.50 -9.72 -3.70
C GLY A 145 -11.66 -8.87 -4.97
N ILE A 146 -11.64 -7.53 -4.83
CA ILE A 146 -11.91 -6.59 -5.94
C ILE A 146 -10.67 -6.25 -6.78
N ALA A 147 -9.54 -6.92 -6.59
CA ALA A 147 -8.27 -6.55 -7.22
C ALA A 147 -8.39 -6.44 -8.75
N ALA A 148 -9.03 -7.41 -9.41
CA ALA A 148 -9.24 -7.38 -10.86
C ALA A 148 -10.10 -6.19 -11.32
N HIS A 149 -11.19 -5.91 -10.61
CA HIS A 149 -12.07 -4.77 -10.91
C HIS A 149 -11.37 -3.42 -10.64
N ALA A 150 -10.59 -3.35 -9.55
CA ALA A 150 -9.82 -2.17 -9.21
C ALA A 150 -8.78 -1.89 -10.29
N LEU A 151 -7.90 -2.86 -10.61
CA LEU A 151 -6.86 -2.71 -11.62
C LEU A 151 -7.40 -2.35 -13.01
N LYS A 152 -8.58 -2.87 -13.39
CA LYS A 152 -9.23 -2.52 -14.66
C LYS A 152 -9.64 -1.03 -14.75
N ARG A 153 -9.92 -0.39 -13.60
CA ARG A 153 -10.34 1.03 -13.55
C ARG A 153 -9.16 1.99 -13.57
N TYR A 154 -7.97 1.55 -13.19
CA TYR A 154 -6.79 2.38 -13.26
C TYR A 154 -6.26 2.38 -14.69
N GLU A 155 -6.05 3.57 -15.24
CA GLU A 155 -5.44 3.75 -16.56
C GLU A 155 -4.01 3.17 -16.59
N GLU A 156 -3.29 3.30 -15.47
CA GLU A 156 -1.92 2.84 -15.32
C GLU A 156 -1.72 2.23 -13.92
N THR A 157 -1.10 1.04 -13.88
CA THR A 157 -0.73 0.35 -12.63
C THR A 157 0.77 0.06 -12.62
N PRO A 158 1.39 -0.17 -11.45
CA PRO A 158 2.85 -0.34 -11.36
C PRO A 158 3.41 -1.43 -12.28
N LEU A 159 2.66 -2.52 -12.49
CA LEU A 159 3.07 -3.62 -13.36
C LEU A 159 2.26 -3.71 -14.67
N ASN A 160 1.23 -2.88 -14.83
CA ASN A 160 0.30 -2.91 -15.97
C ASN A 160 -0.22 -4.31 -16.31
N THR A 161 -0.54 -5.12 -15.28
CA THR A 161 -0.87 -6.54 -15.45
C THR A 161 -2.07 -6.76 -16.38
N MET A 162 -3.10 -5.93 -16.28
CA MET A 162 -4.30 -6.03 -17.12
C MET A 162 -4.01 -5.79 -18.60
N MET A 163 -3.11 -4.85 -18.93
CA MET A 163 -2.69 -4.60 -20.32
C MET A 163 -1.84 -5.75 -20.87
N ARG A 164 -1.04 -6.39 -20.00
CA ARG A 164 -0.13 -7.49 -20.35
C ARG A 164 -0.79 -8.88 -20.31
N MET A 165 -2.07 -8.96 -19.94
CA MET A 165 -2.78 -10.23 -19.78
C MET A 165 -2.76 -11.09 -21.05
N ASP A 166 -3.09 -10.50 -22.19
CA ASP A 166 -3.13 -11.21 -23.48
C ASP A 166 -1.73 -11.68 -23.93
N PRO A 167 -0.68 -10.84 -23.91
CA PRO A 167 0.70 -11.28 -24.10
C PRO A 167 1.16 -12.40 -23.16
N ILE A 168 0.67 -12.41 -21.90
CA ILE A 168 1.13 -13.36 -20.87
C ILE A 168 0.36 -14.68 -20.91
N LEU A 169 -0.95 -14.64 -21.16
CA LEU A 169 -1.84 -15.80 -21.08
C LEU A 169 -2.33 -16.30 -22.44
N GLY A 170 -2.11 -15.56 -23.52
CA GLY A 170 -2.58 -15.88 -24.87
C GLY A 170 -4.07 -15.63 -25.12
N ARG A 171 -4.77 -15.03 -24.14
CA ARG A 171 -6.13 -14.49 -24.28
C ARG A 171 -6.44 -13.52 -23.15
N ARG A 172 -7.47 -12.69 -23.33
CA ARG A 172 -8.06 -11.89 -22.26
C ARG A 172 -9.06 -12.72 -21.44
N TYR A 173 -9.09 -12.44 -20.15
CA TYR A 173 -10.03 -12.99 -19.18
C TYR A 173 -10.82 -11.85 -18.56
N SER A 174 -12.12 -12.08 -18.32
CA SER A 174 -12.93 -11.14 -17.56
C SER A 174 -12.56 -11.19 -16.06
N PRO A 175 -12.80 -10.11 -15.29
CA PRO A 175 -12.64 -10.15 -13.84
C PRO A 175 -13.39 -11.31 -13.19
N GLU A 176 -14.56 -11.67 -13.70
CA GLU A 176 -15.39 -12.78 -13.21
C GLU A 176 -14.73 -14.15 -13.48
N GLU A 177 -14.13 -14.34 -14.66
CA GLU A 177 -13.36 -15.55 -14.99
C GLU A 177 -12.10 -15.69 -14.12
N LEU A 178 -11.46 -14.57 -13.77
CA LEU A 178 -10.29 -14.54 -12.90
C LEU A 178 -10.65 -14.71 -11.43
N ALA A 179 -11.81 -14.23 -10.99
CA ALA A 179 -12.32 -14.47 -9.65
C ALA A 179 -12.65 -15.96 -9.42
N GLY A 180 -13.11 -16.66 -10.47
CA GLY A 180 -13.53 -18.06 -10.35
C GLY A 180 -14.62 -18.28 -9.30
N SER A 181 -14.85 -19.54 -8.92
CA SER A 181 -15.67 -19.90 -7.76
C SER A 181 -14.91 -19.76 -6.43
N THR A 182 -13.87 -18.92 -6.38
CA THR A 182 -13.23 -18.54 -5.14
C THR A 182 -14.22 -17.62 -4.42
N PRO A 183 -14.89 -18.08 -3.35
CA PRO A 183 -15.72 -17.17 -2.58
C PRO A 183 -14.78 -16.07 -2.12
N GLY A 184 -15.10 -14.82 -2.45
CA GLY A 184 -14.37 -13.66 -1.95
C GLY A 184 -14.05 -13.93 -0.49
N PHE A 185 -12.75 -13.95 -0.18
CA PHE A 185 -12.17 -14.32 1.10
C PHE A 185 -13.14 -13.97 2.22
N LYS A 186 -13.70 -15.00 2.89
CA LYS A 186 -14.79 -14.86 3.87
C LYS A 186 -14.59 -13.59 4.70
N GLN A 187 -15.51 -12.63 4.56
CA GLN A 187 -15.57 -11.47 5.44
C GLN A 187 -15.61 -11.99 6.88
N LYS A 188 -14.47 -11.92 7.58
CA LYS A 188 -14.53 -11.91 9.03
C LYS A 188 -15.18 -10.58 9.39
N LYS A 189 -16.32 -10.64 10.09
CA LYS A 189 -16.78 -9.47 10.83
C LYS A 189 -15.60 -9.01 11.69
N PRO A 190 -15.20 -7.73 11.65
CA PRO A 190 -14.18 -7.25 12.57
C PRO A 190 -14.68 -7.50 14.00
N GLU A 191 -13.91 -8.28 14.76
CA GLU A 191 -14.07 -8.39 16.21
C GLU A 191 -13.52 -7.08 16.78
N GLU A 192 -14.43 -6.22 17.25
CA GLU A 192 -14.21 -4.85 17.74
C GLU A 192 -13.74 -3.84 16.67
N GLU A 193 -14.58 -2.83 16.40
CA GLU A 193 -14.22 -1.68 15.56
C GLU A 193 -13.23 -0.77 16.30
N VAL A 194 -11.95 -1.14 16.22
CA VAL A 194 -10.83 -0.28 16.61
C VAL A 194 -10.39 0.51 15.38
N PHE A 195 -10.51 1.83 15.44
CA PHE A 195 -10.07 2.73 14.38
C PHE A 195 -8.68 3.27 14.72
N LEU A 196 -7.72 3.00 13.84
CA LEU A 196 -6.38 3.56 13.90
C LEU A 196 -6.27 4.75 12.96
N TYR A 197 -5.83 5.89 13.49
CA TYR A 197 -5.47 7.06 12.69
C TYR A 197 -4.29 7.77 13.32
N THR A 198 -3.54 8.53 12.53
CA THR A 198 -2.49 9.41 13.07
C THR A 198 -3.02 10.82 13.19
N MET A 199 -2.57 11.54 14.22
CA MET A 199 -2.98 12.94 14.44
C MET A 199 -1.81 13.91 14.33
N PRO A 200 -2.03 15.08 13.67
CA PRO A 200 -1.10 16.17 13.78
C PRO A 200 -1.03 16.69 15.23
N TYR A 201 0.18 17.02 15.68
CA TYR A 201 0.45 17.39 17.07
C TYR A 201 -0.23 18.71 17.51
N GLY A 202 -0.69 19.55 16.57
CA GLY A 202 -1.27 20.87 16.83
C GLY A 202 -2.79 20.91 17.09
N GLN A 203 -3.58 19.97 16.55
CA GLN A 203 -5.06 20.01 16.70
C GLN A 203 -5.55 19.64 18.12
N ASN A 204 -4.67 19.08 18.96
CA ASN A 204 -4.99 18.71 20.35
C ASN A 204 -4.58 19.75 21.40
N ARG A 205 -4.00 20.90 21.02
CA ARG A 205 -3.66 21.93 22.02
C ARG A 205 -4.89 22.56 22.68
N GLU A 206 -6.07 22.42 22.10
CA GLU A 206 -7.33 22.92 22.69
C GLU A 206 -7.94 22.01 23.77
N LYS A 207 -7.37 20.82 24.06
CA LYS A 207 -7.94 19.89 25.05
C LYS A 207 -7.03 19.52 26.21
N ARG A 208 -6.03 20.34 26.54
CA ARG A 208 -5.37 20.24 27.85
C ARG A 208 -5.98 21.28 28.78
N PRO A 209 -6.83 20.89 29.75
CA PRO A 209 -7.17 21.82 30.82
C PRO A 209 -5.85 22.21 31.50
N LYS A 210 -5.61 23.52 31.57
CA LYS A 210 -4.50 24.07 32.35
C LYS A 210 -4.69 23.57 33.79
N LYS A 211 -3.77 22.73 34.27
CA LYS A 211 -3.55 22.54 35.70
C LYS A 211 -2.68 23.67 36.19
#